data_AF-A0A7V2N431-F1
#
_entry.id   AF-A0A7V2N431-F1
#
_cell.length_a   1.000
_cell.length_b   1.000
_cell.length_c   1.000
_cell.angle_alpha   90.00
_cell.angle_beta   90.00
_cell.angle_gamma   90.00
#
_symmetry.space_group_name_H-M   'P 1'
#
loop_
_entity.id
_entity.type
_entity.pdbx_description
1 polymer ?
#
loop_
_entity_poly.entity_id
_entity_poly.type
_entity_poly.pdbx_seq_one_letter_code
_entity_poly.pdbx_strand_id
1 'polypeptide(L)'
;DANFVNTTLVETGLAATTYSVSLDPEVTYYWQVEVVEDGGLVVYESPVWDFVTTPPPDAEKVLEWTMDETVGPIAYQTGTSEDADGILSGFNDPNSGAMFVPGLVGNALLLNGTTEYVDVSDAASYMPTGNEQAFAVSAYFRTYKSFGPIFSMRNSETGTPLIDITIGHDGAYESPGRVKMLVRDDSGNLGPNTNSGVLVNDGRWHSLVVMRSRGNWTMYVDGVERAKAFGVASGSVSLDWLAIGGEMRWIFDDYGSWNGSRTDIRYFEGMLDEVCVWAGEMQPHQIAELAAVVPSVSDMDYDLDTDAADLKTFAEDWLMDSYTPVQASPLVLEDMESYTSDPNSFKGYWEALSSGVSLENVYGNVATAPTSATVGVSVNSIENDSDGLYGQVLRWDYDLPADKANAIQRFWLRDRRLDLAAYDQISIRVKKLAGSTGDRFYFDFHDGRGMTDPEQGIYPWVLAWQGRIIMGLDELPADQWVTLEADIPGGFNSGRPKQLRDLYEVTIGINSAGVARTGTILIDEIVLHDSTADCFLTVGELPPDMDGNCLVNLSDFAILAENWLRGL
;
A
#
# COMPACT_ATOMS: atom_id res chain seq x y z
N ASP A 1 36.62 21.22 -41.45
CA ASP A 1 37.06 22.52 -40.92
C ASP A 1 38.60 22.54 -40.89
N ALA A 2 39.26 23.61 -41.32
CA ALA A 2 40.69 23.59 -41.70
C ALA A 2 41.68 23.80 -40.54
N ASN A 3 41.25 23.63 -39.28
CA ASN A 3 42.09 23.89 -38.10
C ASN A 3 41.88 22.81 -37.01
N PHE A 4 42.38 21.60 -37.23
CA PHE A 4 42.60 20.65 -36.13
C PHE A 4 43.82 21.13 -35.34
N VAL A 5 43.60 21.82 -34.23
CA VAL A 5 44.69 22.44 -33.45
C VAL A 5 45.35 21.45 -32.49
N ASN A 6 44.72 20.29 -32.26
CA ASN A 6 45.26 19.20 -31.43
C ASN A 6 44.87 17.84 -32.04
N THR A 7 45.84 17.12 -32.60
CA THR A 7 45.74 15.69 -32.87
C THR A 7 46.31 14.94 -31.67
N THR A 8 45.52 14.02 -31.11
CA THR A 8 45.98 13.13 -30.04
C THR A 8 46.40 11.80 -30.67
N LEU A 9 47.64 11.36 -30.45
CA LEU A 9 48.08 10.03 -30.88
C LEU A 9 47.27 8.97 -30.14
N VAL A 10 46.47 8.19 -30.88
CA VAL A 10 45.59 7.15 -30.31
C VAL A 10 46.35 5.83 -30.10
N GLU A 11 47.23 5.44 -31.02
CA GLU A 11 48.01 4.19 -30.95
C GLU A 11 49.25 4.24 -31.87
N THR A 12 50.28 3.42 -31.60
CA THR A 12 51.47 3.27 -32.47
C THR A 12 51.86 1.80 -32.69
N GLY A 13 52.65 1.51 -33.72
CA GLY A 13 53.14 0.15 -34.00
C GLY A 13 52.09 -0.81 -34.54
N LEU A 14 51.01 -0.31 -35.13
CA LEU A 14 49.96 -1.11 -35.76
C LEU A 14 50.52 -1.91 -36.95
N ALA A 15 50.56 -3.24 -36.84
CA ALA A 15 50.98 -4.15 -37.91
C ALA A 15 49.79 -4.84 -38.62
N ALA A 16 48.57 -4.69 -38.08
CA ALA A 16 47.35 -5.28 -38.62
C ALA A 16 46.61 -4.30 -39.55
N THR A 17 45.81 -4.83 -40.48
CA THR A 17 44.94 -4.03 -41.35
C THR A 17 43.61 -3.64 -40.69
N THR A 18 43.41 -4.01 -39.41
CA THR A 18 42.21 -3.74 -38.62
C THR A 18 42.62 -3.24 -37.25
N TYR A 19 41.94 -2.19 -36.77
CA TYR A 19 42.12 -1.64 -35.42
C TYR A 19 40.77 -1.61 -34.71
N SER A 20 40.71 -2.20 -33.52
CA SER A 20 39.51 -2.21 -32.68
C SER A 20 39.68 -1.19 -31.57
N VAL A 21 38.72 -0.28 -31.43
CA VAL A 21 38.73 0.80 -30.45
C VAL A 21 37.33 0.97 -29.86
N SER A 22 37.22 1.32 -28.58
CA SER A 22 35.95 1.78 -28.00
C SER A 22 35.79 3.27 -28.26
N LEU A 23 34.65 3.65 -28.81
CA LEU A 23 34.28 5.03 -29.11
C LEU A 23 32.99 5.36 -28.39
N ASP A 24 32.87 6.61 -27.98
CA ASP A 24 31.66 7.14 -27.38
C ASP A 24 30.56 7.23 -28.44
N PRO A 25 29.32 6.84 -28.13
CA PRO A 25 28.19 6.96 -29.05
C PRO A 25 27.85 8.43 -29.35
N GLU A 26 27.24 8.69 -30.50
CA GLU A 26 26.86 10.03 -30.97
C GLU A 26 27.99 11.08 -31.03
N VAL A 27 29.25 10.64 -31.03
CA VAL A 27 30.42 11.53 -31.12
C VAL A 27 30.95 11.52 -32.55
N THR A 28 31.21 12.73 -33.07
CA THR A 28 31.96 12.90 -34.32
C THR A 28 33.44 12.73 -34.06
N TYR A 29 34.03 11.68 -34.62
CA TYR A 29 35.47 11.46 -34.58
C TYR A 29 36.13 11.85 -35.89
N TYR A 30 37.35 12.38 -35.78
CA TYR A 30 38.21 12.68 -36.92
C TYR A 30 39.46 11.83 -36.81
N TRP A 31 39.79 11.11 -37.88
CA TRP A 31 40.84 10.10 -37.89
C TRP A 31 41.84 10.33 -39.02
N GLN A 32 43.10 10.02 -38.74
CA GLN A 32 44.21 10.01 -39.68
C GLN A 32 45.12 8.83 -39.36
N VAL A 33 45.64 8.17 -40.39
CA VAL A 33 46.62 7.09 -40.25
C VAL A 33 47.93 7.54 -40.88
N GLU A 34 49.01 7.43 -40.10
CA GLU A 34 50.37 7.73 -40.51
C GLU A 34 51.17 6.44 -40.67
N VAL A 35 52.01 6.37 -41.71
CA VAL A 35 53.04 5.32 -41.85
C VAL A 35 54.38 5.96 -41.51
N VAL A 36 55.08 5.37 -40.55
CA VAL A 36 56.35 5.90 -40.03
C VAL A 36 57.47 4.89 -40.29
N GLU A 37 58.58 5.35 -40.90
CA GLU A 37 59.79 4.55 -41.10
C GLU A 37 60.69 4.51 -39.85
N ASP A 38 61.62 3.56 -39.83
CA ASP A 38 62.68 3.48 -38.80
C ASP A 38 63.43 4.82 -38.70
N GLY A 39 63.34 5.45 -37.52
CA GLY A 39 63.87 6.80 -37.27
C GLY A 39 62.82 7.88 -37.08
N GLY A 40 61.52 7.55 -37.18
CA GLY A 40 60.42 8.46 -36.83
C GLY A 40 59.96 9.36 -37.97
N LEU A 41 60.38 9.08 -39.21
CA LEU A 41 59.96 9.84 -40.38
C LEU A 41 58.59 9.36 -40.86
N VAL A 42 57.58 10.23 -40.86
CA VAL A 42 56.29 9.97 -41.50
C VAL A 42 56.49 9.96 -43.02
N VAL A 43 56.22 8.82 -43.65
CA VAL A 43 56.37 8.62 -45.11
C VAL A 43 55.05 8.59 -45.86
N TYR A 44 53.94 8.44 -45.14
CA TYR A 44 52.60 8.55 -45.69
C TYR A 44 51.64 9.05 -44.62
N GLU A 45 50.74 9.92 -45.03
CA GLU A 45 49.58 10.37 -44.25
C GLU A 45 48.33 10.11 -45.09
N SER A 46 47.33 9.48 -44.49
CA SER A 46 46.01 9.44 -45.10
C SER A 46 45.37 10.83 -45.11
N PRO A 47 44.33 11.06 -45.95
CA PRO A 47 43.37 12.12 -45.69
C PRO A 47 42.81 12.00 -44.26
N VAL A 48 42.44 13.12 -43.65
CA VAL A 48 41.59 13.10 -42.46
C VAL A 48 40.18 12.71 -42.90
N TRP A 49 39.62 11.66 -42.31
CA TRP A 49 38.22 11.31 -42.48
C TRP A 49 37.47 11.46 -41.16
N ASP A 50 36.18 11.72 -41.27
CA ASP A 50 35.28 11.77 -40.14
C ASP A 50 34.21 10.68 -40.23
N PHE A 51 33.69 10.33 -39.07
CA PHE A 51 32.47 9.55 -38.94
C PHE A 51 31.78 9.93 -37.63
N VAL A 52 30.47 9.71 -37.59
CA VAL A 52 29.66 9.85 -36.38
C VAL A 52 29.30 8.45 -35.92
N THR A 53 29.58 8.14 -34.66
CA THR A 53 29.11 6.89 -34.06
C THR A 53 27.59 6.92 -33.97
N THR A 54 26.94 5.78 -34.21
CA THR A 54 25.47 5.69 -34.09
C THR A 54 25.05 5.93 -32.64
N PRO A 55 23.78 6.31 -32.40
CA PRO A 55 23.20 6.21 -31.08
C PRO A 55 23.42 4.81 -30.50
N PRO A 56 23.50 4.67 -29.17
CA PRO A 56 23.48 3.35 -28.56
C PRO A 56 22.21 2.60 -29.02
N PRO A 57 22.25 1.27 -29.14
CA PRO A 57 21.03 0.53 -29.43
C PRO A 57 20.01 0.76 -28.31
N ASP A 58 18.75 0.87 -28.71
CA ASP A 58 17.62 0.91 -27.80
C ASP A 58 17.59 -0.33 -26.91
N ALA A 59 17.11 -0.16 -25.67
CA ALA A 59 16.83 -1.30 -24.82
C ALA A 59 15.67 -2.11 -25.40
N GLU A 60 15.79 -3.43 -25.38
CA GLU A 60 14.80 -4.37 -25.89
C GLU A 60 13.87 -4.81 -24.77
N LYS A 61 12.55 -4.71 -24.98
CA LYS A 61 11.56 -5.20 -24.00
C LYS A 61 11.60 -6.73 -23.97
N VAL A 62 11.98 -7.31 -22.83
CA VAL A 62 12.11 -8.78 -22.66
C VAL A 62 10.92 -9.39 -21.91
N LEU A 63 10.35 -8.64 -20.97
CA LEU A 63 9.17 -9.00 -20.19
C LEU A 63 8.22 -7.81 -20.19
N GLU A 64 6.92 -8.08 -20.29
CA GLU A 64 5.86 -7.07 -20.29
C GLU A 64 4.60 -7.70 -19.73
N TRP A 65 4.10 -7.20 -18.61
CA TRP A 65 2.77 -7.53 -18.09
C TRP A 65 1.90 -6.29 -18.23
N THR A 66 1.05 -6.27 -19.26
CA THR A 66 0.19 -5.11 -19.55
C THR A 66 -0.96 -4.99 -18.56
N MET A 67 -1.39 -6.09 -17.94
CA MET A 67 -2.57 -6.14 -17.06
C MET A 67 -3.89 -5.87 -17.80
N ASP A 68 -3.91 -6.11 -19.12
CA ASP A 68 -5.07 -5.92 -20.00
C ASP A 68 -6.14 -7.01 -19.90
N GLU A 69 -5.92 -8.04 -19.08
CA GLU A 69 -6.92 -9.08 -18.90
C GLU A 69 -8.24 -8.49 -18.41
N THR A 70 -9.31 -9.23 -18.62
CA THR A 70 -10.64 -8.81 -18.15
C THR A 70 -11.17 -9.73 -17.07
N VAL A 71 -10.59 -10.93 -16.94
CA VAL A 71 -10.94 -11.98 -15.98
C VAL A 71 -9.79 -12.97 -15.88
N GLY A 72 -9.74 -13.71 -14.77
CA GLY A 72 -8.92 -14.90 -14.62
C GLY A 72 -7.69 -14.68 -13.72
N PRO A 73 -7.01 -15.77 -13.32
CA PRO A 73 -5.93 -15.71 -12.34
C PRO A 73 -4.54 -15.49 -12.97
N ILE A 74 -4.46 -15.20 -14.26
CA ILE A 74 -3.19 -15.10 -14.99
C ILE A 74 -3.04 -13.68 -15.50
N ALA A 75 -1.88 -13.07 -15.25
CA ALA A 75 -1.41 -11.87 -15.94
C ALA A 75 -0.47 -12.34 -17.05
N TYR A 76 -0.93 -12.32 -18.30
CA TYR A 76 -0.14 -12.75 -19.42
C TYR A 76 1.02 -11.81 -19.65
N GLN A 77 2.16 -12.38 -20.05
CA GLN A 77 3.27 -11.58 -20.51
C GLN A 77 3.33 -11.52 -22.03
N THR A 78 3.67 -10.36 -22.59
CA THR A 78 3.71 -10.10 -24.05
C THR A 78 5.10 -9.75 -24.56
N GLY A 79 6.11 -9.84 -23.71
CA GLY A 79 7.52 -9.67 -24.06
C GLY A 79 8.08 -10.80 -24.92
N THR A 80 9.39 -10.78 -25.16
CA THR A 80 10.07 -11.76 -26.04
C THR A 80 10.33 -13.12 -25.39
N SER A 81 10.12 -13.26 -24.08
CA SER A 81 10.16 -14.56 -23.38
C SER A 81 8.92 -15.41 -23.69
N GLU A 82 8.98 -16.74 -23.52
CA GLU A 82 7.85 -17.64 -23.88
C GLU A 82 7.12 -18.24 -22.66
N ASP A 83 7.64 -18.10 -21.43
CA ASP A 83 7.11 -18.80 -20.25
C ASP A 83 7.29 -17.97 -18.95
N ALA A 84 6.79 -16.74 -18.92
CA ALA A 84 6.92 -15.82 -17.78
C ALA A 84 5.61 -15.13 -17.39
N ASP A 85 4.48 -15.79 -17.63
CA ASP A 85 3.17 -15.30 -17.19
C ASP A 85 3.14 -15.17 -15.66
N GLY A 86 2.43 -14.15 -15.19
CA GLY A 86 2.19 -13.91 -13.77
C GLY A 86 0.97 -14.64 -13.24
N ILE A 87 1.01 -15.04 -11.96
CA ILE A 87 -0.10 -15.68 -11.26
C ILE A 87 -0.63 -14.73 -10.20
N LEU A 88 -1.89 -14.33 -10.36
CA LEU A 88 -2.61 -13.51 -9.38
C LEU A 88 -2.80 -14.30 -8.09
N SER A 89 -2.24 -13.79 -7.00
CA SER A 89 -2.18 -14.43 -5.69
C SER A 89 -2.92 -13.62 -4.64
N GLY A 90 -3.65 -14.29 -3.75
CA GLY A 90 -4.34 -13.64 -2.62
C GLY A 90 -5.65 -12.92 -2.95
N PHE A 91 -6.17 -13.07 -4.17
CA PHE A 91 -7.46 -12.55 -4.61
C PHE A 91 -8.61 -13.46 -4.20
N ASN A 92 -9.71 -12.87 -3.70
CA ASN A 92 -10.88 -13.62 -3.23
C ASN A 92 -11.70 -14.28 -4.36
N ASP A 93 -11.77 -13.64 -5.53
CA ASP A 93 -12.40 -14.21 -6.74
C ASP A 93 -11.77 -13.64 -8.02
N PRO A 94 -10.61 -14.16 -8.46
CA PRO A 94 -9.94 -13.67 -9.67
C PRO A 94 -10.72 -13.91 -10.97
N ASN A 95 -11.76 -14.75 -10.94
CA ASN A 95 -12.59 -14.98 -12.13
C ASN A 95 -13.71 -13.94 -12.29
N SER A 96 -13.94 -13.10 -11.28
CA SER A 96 -14.93 -12.01 -11.34
C SER A 96 -14.51 -10.87 -12.26
N GLY A 97 -13.20 -10.71 -12.52
CA GLY A 97 -12.64 -9.60 -13.30
C GLY A 97 -12.60 -8.27 -12.57
N ALA A 98 -13.09 -8.20 -11.32
CA ALA A 98 -13.21 -6.95 -10.58
C ALA A 98 -11.86 -6.25 -10.29
N MET A 99 -10.73 -6.97 -10.38
CA MET A 99 -9.40 -6.41 -10.24
C MET A 99 -8.88 -5.72 -11.51
N PHE A 100 -9.41 -6.07 -12.67
CA PHE A 100 -8.98 -5.48 -13.94
C PHE A 100 -9.91 -4.32 -14.25
N VAL A 101 -9.41 -3.12 -13.99
CA VAL A 101 -10.15 -1.86 -14.10
C VAL A 101 -9.57 -1.04 -15.25
N PRO A 102 -10.30 -0.06 -15.80
CA PRO A 102 -9.73 0.85 -16.79
C PRO A 102 -8.39 1.44 -16.29
N GLY A 103 -7.34 1.24 -17.07
CA GLY A 103 -5.96 1.60 -16.75
C GLY A 103 -5.51 2.90 -17.42
N LEU A 104 -4.19 3.13 -17.40
CA LEU A 104 -3.58 4.18 -18.21
C LEU A 104 -3.54 3.77 -19.68
N VAL A 105 -3.20 2.51 -19.94
CA VAL A 105 -3.25 1.87 -21.26
C VAL A 105 -4.14 0.64 -21.13
N GLY A 106 -5.29 0.62 -21.78
CA GLY A 106 -6.20 -0.52 -21.69
C GLY A 106 -6.72 -0.75 -20.27
N ASN A 107 -6.45 -1.91 -19.67
CA ASN A 107 -6.78 -2.18 -18.27
C ASN A 107 -5.53 -2.15 -17.37
N ALA A 108 -5.75 -1.85 -16.10
CA ALA A 108 -4.76 -1.95 -15.03
C ALA A 108 -5.21 -2.96 -13.97
N LEU A 109 -4.23 -3.47 -13.23
CA LEU A 109 -4.49 -4.33 -12.07
C LEU A 109 -4.67 -3.50 -10.80
N LEU A 110 -5.85 -3.57 -10.20
CA LEU A 110 -6.18 -3.00 -8.89
C LEU A 110 -5.82 -3.98 -7.77
N LEU A 111 -4.98 -3.52 -6.84
CA LEU A 111 -4.52 -4.29 -5.68
C LEU A 111 -5.02 -3.68 -4.37
N ASN A 112 -5.42 -4.53 -3.43
CA ASN A 112 -6.04 -4.13 -2.16
C ASN A 112 -5.10 -3.76 -1.00
N GLY A 113 -3.77 -3.84 -1.14
CA GLY A 113 -2.83 -3.46 -0.07
C GLY A 113 -2.74 -4.41 1.13
N THR A 114 -3.36 -5.59 1.05
CA THR A 114 -3.45 -6.52 2.20
C THR A 114 -3.07 -7.96 1.89
N THR A 115 -3.48 -8.50 0.74
CA THR A 115 -3.24 -9.90 0.37
C THR A 115 -2.86 -10.09 -1.08
N GLU A 116 -3.15 -9.12 -1.94
CA GLU A 116 -3.13 -9.27 -3.39
C GLU A 116 -1.79 -8.85 -4.00
N TYR A 117 -1.28 -9.68 -4.92
CA TYR A 117 -0.08 -9.42 -5.71
C TYR A 117 -0.04 -10.38 -6.92
N VAL A 118 0.90 -10.16 -7.84
CA VAL A 118 1.19 -11.09 -8.93
C VAL A 118 2.53 -11.76 -8.67
N ASP A 119 2.53 -13.09 -8.57
CA ASP A 119 3.77 -13.88 -8.55
C ASP A 119 4.28 -14.03 -9.99
N VAL A 120 5.47 -13.52 -10.25
CA VAL A 120 6.15 -13.59 -11.56
C VAL A 120 7.50 -14.30 -11.43
N SER A 121 7.63 -15.22 -10.48
CA SER A 121 8.89 -15.94 -10.20
C SER A 121 9.41 -16.74 -11.40
N ASP A 122 8.52 -17.20 -12.29
CA ASP A 122 8.92 -17.88 -13.54
C ASP A 122 9.71 -16.94 -14.49
N ALA A 123 9.59 -15.63 -14.32
CA ALA A 123 10.37 -14.63 -15.06
C ALA A 123 11.86 -14.58 -14.67
N ALA A 124 12.25 -15.18 -13.54
CA ALA A 124 13.61 -15.06 -12.98
C ALA A 124 14.72 -15.42 -13.97
N SER A 125 14.50 -16.44 -14.81
CA SER A 125 15.49 -16.92 -15.78
C SER A 125 15.70 -15.96 -16.97
N TYR A 126 14.78 -15.02 -17.17
CA TYR A 126 14.81 -14.03 -18.26
C TYR A 126 15.32 -12.65 -17.80
N MET A 127 15.57 -12.47 -16.49
CA MET A 127 16.07 -11.21 -15.94
C MET A 127 17.52 -10.92 -16.41
N PRO A 128 17.83 -9.73 -16.95
CA PRO A 128 19.18 -9.40 -17.42
C PRO A 128 20.10 -8.92 -16.29
N THR A 129 20.22 -9.72 -15.21
CA THR A 129 20.87 -9.32 -13.95
C THR A 129 22.29 -9.87 -13.75
N GLY A 130 22.96 -10.28 -14.82
CA GLY A 130 24.35 -10.74 -14.79
C GLY A 130 25.36 -9.66 -14.39
N ASN A 131 26.60 -10.07 -14.17
CA ASN A 131 27.70 -9.16 -13.82
C ASN A 131 27.85 -8.02 -14.83
N GLU A 132 27.77 -6.78 -14.34
CA GLU A 132 27.79 -5.52 -15.11
C GLU A 132 26.71 -5.39 -16.20
N GLN A 133 25.77 -6.33 -16.29
CA GLN A 133 24.76 -6.36 -17.33
C GLN A 133 23.81 -5.16 -17.21
N ALA A 134 23.49 -4.56 -18.36
CA ALA A 134 22.57 -3.43 -18.43
C ALA A 134 21.14 -3.92 -18.57
N PHE A 135 20.24 -3.31 -17.82
CA PHE A 135 18.79 -3.53 -17.89
C PHE A 135 18.03 -2.32 -17.36
N ALA A 136 16.74 -2.27 -17.66
CA ALA A 136 15.80 -1.37 -17.00
C ALA A 136 14.52 -2.11 -16.57
N VAL A 137 13.86 -1.57 -15.56
CA VAL A 137 12.48 -1.88 -15.19
C VAL A 137 11.67 -0.62 -15.42
N SER A 138 10.49 -0.75 -16.04
CA SER A 138 9.50 0.31 -16.10
C SER A 138 8.15 -0.16 -15.59
N ALA A 139 7.32 0.78 -15.12
CA ALA A 139 5.94 0.54 -14.74
C ALA A 139 5.16 1.85 -14.76
N TYR A 140 3.86 1.76 -15.00
CA TYR A 140 2.90 2.78 -14.60
C TYR A 140 2.24 2.38 -13.30
N PHE A 141 2.08 3.33 -12.39
CA PHE A 141 1.44 3.08 -11.12
C PHE A 141 0.64 4.29 -10.65
N ARG A 142 -0.40 4.02 -9.87
CA ARG A 142 -1.25 5.03 -9.24
C ARG A 142 -1.58 4.60 -7.81
N THR A 143 -1.33 5.47 -6.82
CA THR A 143 -1.62 5.16 -5.42
C THR A 143 -1.78 6.43 -4.56
N TYR A 144 -2.48 6.31 -3.44
CA TYR A 144 -2.47 7.29 -2.35
C TYR A 144 -1.63 6.84 -1.15
N LYS A 145 -1.16 5.59 -1.15
CA LYS A 145 -0.48 5.02 0.00
C LYS A 145 0.95 5.46 0.09
N SER A 146 1.35 5.70 1.34
CA SER A 146 2.72 6.05 1.68
C SER A 146 3.71 4.89 1.56
N PHE A 147 3.23 3.64 1.41
CA PHE A 147 4.03 2.42 1.39
C PHE A 147 3.46 1.40 0.40
N GLY A 148 4.32 0.53 -0.14
CA GLY A 148 3.91 -0.64 -0.94
C GLY A 148 4.96 -1.04 -1.98
N PRO A 149 5.21 -2.34 -2.22
CA PRO A 149 6.16 -2.79 -3.25
C PRO A 149 5.56 -2.66 -4.66
N ILE A 150 6.28 -2.03 -5.59
CA ILE A 150 5.87 -1.97 -7.01
C ILE A 150 6.34 -3.24 -7.72
N PHE A 151 7.65 -3.50 -7.67
CA PHE A 151 8.27 -4.70 -8.20
C PHE A 151 9.42 -5.12 -7.29
N SER A 152 9.30 -6.31 -6.68
CA SER A 152 10.30 -6.86 -5.78
C SER A 152 10.90 -8.13 -6.38
N MET A 153 12.21 -8.26 -6.24
CA MET A 153 12.99 -9.37 -6.78
C MET A 153 14.00 -9.80 -5.73
N ARG A 154 13.96 -11.07 -5.31
CA ARG A 154 14.84 -11.62 -4.27
C ARG A 154 15.32 -13.02 -4.57
N ASN A 155 16.35 -13.41 -3.81
CA ASN A 155 16.70 -14.80 -3.58
C ASN A 155 15.93 -15.36 -2.37
N SER A 156 15.25 -16.49 -2.55
CA SER A 156 14.36 -17.13 -1.59
C SER A 156 15.10 -17.77 -0.41
N GLU A 157 16.30 -18.33 -0.65
CA GLU A 157 17.07 -19.08 0.34
C GLU A 157 17.72 -18.18 1.38
N THR A 158 18.28 -17.05 0.92
CA THR A 158 19.08 -16.13 1.75
C THR A 158 18.38 -14.80 2.01
N GLY A 159 17.35 -14.45 1.24
CA GLY A 159 16.76 -13.11 1.18
C GLY A 159 17.65 -12.06 0.50
N THR A 160 18.86 -12.45 0.05
CA THR A 160 19.85 -11.61 -0.64
C THR A 160 20.70 -12.45 -1.60
N PRO A 161 20.93 -12.07 -2.86
CA PRO A 161 20.77 -10.75 -3.48
C PRO A 161 19.31 -10.31 -3.62
N LEU A 162 19.11 -9.01 -3.90
CA LEU A 162 17.78 -8.43 -4.11
C LEU A 162 17.85 -7.20 -5.01
N ILE A 163 16.73 -6.91 -5.66
CA ILE A 163 16.42 -5.64 -6.31
C ILE A 163 14.98 -5.31 -5.89
N ASP A 164 14.81 -4.31 -5.05
CA ASP A 164 13.50 -3.87 -4.58
C ASP A 164 13.19 -2.48 -5.09
N ILE A 165 12.04 -2.35 -5.73
CA ILE A 165 11.45 -1.09 -6.17
C ILE A 165 10.12 -0.95 -5.43
N THR A 166 10.08 -0.03 -4.46
CA THR A 166 8.96 0.10 -3.52
C THR A 166 8.59 1.56 -3.33
N ILE A 167 7.47 1.82 -2.67
CA ILE A 167 7.10 3.11 -2.13
C ILE A 167 7.34 3.06 -0.63
N GLY A 168 7.93 4.12 -0.09
CA GLY A 168 7.94 4.35 1.36
C GLY A 168 8.95 3.56 2.15
N HIS A 169 9.20 2.28 1.85
CA HIS A 169 10.01 1.40 2.68
C HIS A 169 10.77 0.38 1.86
N ASP A 170 12.08 0.31 2.07
CA ASP A 170 13.01 -0.55 1.32
C ASP A 170 13.61 -1.67 2.19
N GLY A 171 13.07 -1.92 3.38
CA GLY A 171 13.60 -2.90 4.33
C GLY A 171 14.68 -2.37 5.27
N ALA A 172 15.16 -1.14 5.08
CA ALA A 172 16.16 -0.52 5.95
C ALA A 172 15.75 0.87 6.47
N TYR A 173 15.14 1.70 5.61
CA TYR A 173 14.76 3.07 5.93
C TYR A 173 13.39 3.42 5.35
N GLU A 174 12.72 4.36 6.01
CA GLU A 174 11.43 4.88 5.56
C GLU A 174 11.58 6.25 4.87
N SER A 175 10.93 6.38 3.72
CA SER A 175 10.71 7.63 2.98
C SER A 175 9.26 7.66 2.47
N PRO A 176 8.26 7.82 3.37
CA PRO A 176 6.84 7.70 3.05
C PRO A 176 6.43 8.47 1.79
N GLY A 177 5.68 7.82 0.91
CA GLY A 177 5.13 8.41 -0.32
C GLY A 177 6.15 8.62 -1.44
N ARG A 178 7.38 8.16 -1.30
CA ARG A 178 8.45 8.29 -2.31
C ARG A 178 8.84 6.92 -2.84
N VAL A 179 9.09 6.82 -4.15
CA VAL A 179 9.68 5.61 -4.73
C VAL A 179 11.07 5.41 -4.15
N LYS A 180 11.36 4.20 -3.73
CA LYS A 180 12.62 3.73 -3.17
C LYS A 180 13.19 2.62 -4.02
N MET A 181 14.52 2.57 -4.07
CA MET A 181 15.26 1.48 -4.67
C MET A 181 16.31 0.98 -3.69
N LEU A 182 16.32 -0.33 -3.46
CA LEU A 182 17.38 -1.04 -2.74
C LEU A 182 17.93 -2.17 -3.60
N VAL A 183 19.25 -2.27 -3.68
CA VAL A 183 19.91 -3.34 -4.40
C VAL A 183 20.97 -4.00 -3.56
N ARG A 184 21.09 -5.32 -3.67
CA ARG A 184 22.25 -6.08 -3.20
C ARG A 184 22.64 -7.14 -4.22
N ASP A 185 23.92 -7.19 -4.58
CA ASP A 185 24.46 -8.23 -5.47
C ASP A 185 24.85 -9.53 -4.73
N ASP A 186 25.21 -10.56 -5.48
CA ASP A 186 25.59 -11.89 -4.97
C ASP A 186 26.79 -11.85 -4.03
N SER A 187 27.65 -10.83 -4.15
CA SER A 187 28.81 -10.62 -3.28
C SER A 187 28.44 -9.88 -1.98
N GLY A 188 27.18 -9.50 -1.81
CA GLY A 188 26.69 -8.75 -0.68
C GLY A 188 26.95 -7.25 -0.77
N ASN A 189 27.41 -6.73 -1.91
CA ASN A 189 27.58 -5.28 -2.08
C ASN A 189 26.20 -4.63 -2.08
N LEU A 190 25.99 -3.73 -1.13
CA LEU A 190 24.75 -2.98 -0.97
C LEU A 190 24.82 -1.68 -1.77
N GLY A 191 23.77 -1.36 -2.51
CA GLY A 191 23.59 -0.06 -3.12
C GLY A 191 23.10 -0.15 -4.56
N PRO A 192 22.28 0.80 -5.03
CA PRO A 192 21.83 1.99 -4.31
C PRO A 192 20.84 1.67 -3.18
N ASN A 193 20.82 2.54 -2.18
CA ASN A 193 19.69 2.74 -1.27
C ASN A 193 19.31 4.21 -1.41
N THR A 194 18.30 4.50 -2.22
CA THR A 194 17.92 5.87 -2.57
C THR A 194 16.41 6.01 -2.70
N ASN A 195 15.93 7.24 -2.82
CA ASN A 195 14.53 7.54 -3.12
C ASN A 195 14.40 8.63 -4.19
N SER A 196 13.20 8.78 -4.74
CA SER A 196 12.88 9.70 -5.83
C SER A 196 12.94 11.19 -5.47
N GLY A 197 13.02 11.56 -4.19
CA GLY A 197 13.03 12.97 -3.77
C GLY A 197 11.71 13.73 -4.03
N VAL A 198 10.72 13.11 -4.69
CA VAL A 198 9.35 13.60 -4.89
C VAL A 198 8.32 12.65 -4.29
N LEU A 199 7.15 13.17 -3.96
CA LEU A 199 6.00 12.34 -3.57
C LEU A 199 5.34 11.80 -4.85
N VAL A 200 4.80 10.59 -4.75
CA VAL A 200 4.10 9.87 -5.84
C VAL A 200 2.80 9.22 -5.37
N ASN A 201 2.39 9.55 -4.14
CA ASN A 201 1.20 9.01 -3.49
C ASN A 201 0.04 10.02 -3.54
N ASP A 202 -0.08 10.71 -4.67
CA ASP A 202 -1.05 11.77 -4.93
C ASP A 202 -2.26 11.27 -5.74
N GLY A 203 -2.32 9.96 -5.99
CA GLY A 203 -3.42 9.35 -6.73
C GLY A 203 -3.42 9.66 -8.21
N ARG A 204 -2.34 10.18 -8.80
CA ARG A 204 -2.17 10.29 -10.25
C ARG A 204 -1.38 9.09 -10.78
N TRP A 205 -1.52 8.87 -12.09
CA TRP A 205 -0.62 7.96 -12.78
C TRP A 205 0.79 8.54 -12.78
N HIS A 206 1.78 7.69 -12.57
CA HIS A 206 3.19 8.02 -12.65
C HIS A 206 3.90 7.02 -13.54
N SER A 207 4.87 7.51 -14.33
CA SER A 207 5.79 6.63 -15.04
C SER A 207 7.05 6.44 -14.20
N LEU A 208 7.49 5.20 -14.06
CA LEU A 208 8.72 4.83 -13.38
C LEU A 208 9.68 4.18 -14.35
N VAL A 209 10.96 4.57 -14.30
CA VAL A 209 12.06 3.81 -14.90
C VAL A 209 13.18 3.68 -13.89
N VAL A 210 13.61 2.45 -13.61
CA VAL A 210 14.81 2.14 -12.85
C VAL A 210 15.79 1.40 -13.74
N MET A 211 16.97 1.95 -13.93
CA MET A 211 17.95 1.45 -14.90
C MET A 211 19.29 1.17 -14.24
N ARG A 212 19.93 0.08 -14.67
CA ARG A 212 21.30 -0.28 -14.32
C ARG A 212 22.16 -0.39 -15.58
N SER A 213 23.38 0.13 -15.53
CA SER A 213 24.43 -0.11 -16.54
C SER A 213 25.81 -0.10 -15.88
N ARG A 214 26.54 -1.23 -15.90
CA ARG A 214 27.89 -1.37 -15.29
C ARG A 214 28.00 -0.89 -13.82
N GLY A 215 26.95 -1.09 -13.03
CA GLY A 215 26.88 -0.64 -11.63
C GLY A 215 26.50 0.83 -11.44
N ASN A 216 26.17 1.55 -12.51
CA ASN A 216 25.51 2.84 -12.45
C ASN A 216 24.00 2.61 -12.42
N TRP A 217 23.33 3.17 -11.43
CA TRP A 217 21.90 3.06 -11.25
C TRP A 217 21.27 4.43 -11.41
N THR A 218 20.16 4.51 -12.14
CA THR A 218 19.41 5.74 -12.37
C THR A 218 17.92 5.47 -12.21
N MET A 219 17.22 6.37 -11.54
CA MET A 219 15.77 6.34 -11.37
C MET A 219 15.16 7.57 -12.03
N TYR A 220 14.15 7.37 -12.86
CA TYR A 220 13.32 8.41 -13.45
C TYR A 220 11.89 8.25 -12.95
N VAL A 221 11.25 9.37 -12.61
CA VAL A 221 9.82 9.44 -12.32
C VAL A 221 9.25 10.55 -13.20
N ASP A 222 8.24 10.22 -14.00
CA ASP A 222 7.61 11.11 -14.98
C ASP A 222 8.61 11.64 -16.00
N GLY A 223 9.51 10.76 -16.46
CA GLY A 223 10.60 11.08 -17.40
C GLY A 223 11.74 11.94 -16.82
N VAL A 224 11.63 12.40 -15.58
CA VAL A 224 12.64 13.25 -14.92
C VAL A 224 13.60 12.41 -14.09
N GLU A 225 14.92 12.57 -14.28
CA GLU A 225 15.93 11.91 -13.44
C GLU A 225 15.76 12.36 -11.98
N ARG A 226 15.52 11.40 -11.08
CA ARG A 226 15.25 11.64 -9.66
C ARG A 226 16.38 11.20 -8.75
N ALA A 227 17.06 10.11 -9.10
CA ALA A 227 18.17 9.59 -8.31
C ALA A 227 19.22 8.91 -9.19
N LYS A 228 20.48 8.96 -8.73
CA LYS A 228 21.63 8.35 -9.41
C LYS A 228 22.67 7.85 -8.44
N ALA A 229 23.26 6.69 -8.72
CA ALA A 229 24.38 6.13 -7.98
C ALA A 229 25.39 5.50 -8.95
N PHE A 230 26.68 5.52 -8.60
CA PHE A 230 27.76 5.07 -9.47
C PHE A 230 28.59 3.96 -8.79
N GLY A 231 28.93 2.92 -9.55
CA GLY A 231 29.85 1.86 -9.12
C GLY A 231 29.39 1.05 -7.90
N VAL A 232 28.09 0.83 -7.73
CA VAL A 232 27.51 0.06 -6.62
C VAL A 232 26.71 -1.15 -7.13
N ALA A 233 26.75 -2.25 -6.37
CA ALA A 233 26.15 -3.55 -6.70
C ALA A 233 26.26 -3.90 -8.20
N SER A 234 27.50 -3.86 -8.72
CA SER A 234 27.80 -4.13 -10.13
C SER A 234 27.93 -5.63 -10.44
N GLY A 235 27.94 -6.50 -9.43
CA GLY A 235 27.97 -7.95 -9.59
C GLY A 235 26.65 -8.57 -10.07
N SER A 236 26.66 -9.87 -10.37
CA SER A 236 25.44 -10.62 -10.66
C SER A 236 24.43 -10.53 -9.50
N VAL A 237 23.13 -10.58 -9.83
CA VAL A 237 22.03 -10.67 -8.87
C VAL A 237 21.21 -11.90 -9.24
N SER A 238 21.40 -12.99 -8.49
CA SER A 238 20.71 -14.27 -8.65
C SER A 238 19.34 -14.27 -7.95
N LEU A 239 18.25 -14.32 -8.72
CA LEU A 239 16.87 -14.13 -8.24
C LEU A 239 16.02 -15.39 -8.49
N ASP A 240 15.00 -15.62 -7.66
CA ASP A 240 14.02 -16.73 -7.80
C ASP A 240 12.66 -16.44 -7.14
N TRP A 241 12.52 -15.36 -6.36
CA TRP A 241 11.24 -14.82 -5.90
C TRP A 241 11.02 -13.44 -6.51
N LEU A 242 10.07 -13.32 -7.42
CA LEU A 242 9.74 -12.07 -8.09
C LEU A 242 8.24 -11.81 -7.97
N ALA A 243 7.87 -10.60 -7.58
CA ALA A 243 6.46 -10.23 -7.44
C ALA A 243 6.20 -8.78 -7.86
N ILE A 244 5.09 -8.59 -8.57
CA ILE A 244 4.50 -7.29 -8.87
C ILE A 244 3.46 -7.01 -7.78
N GLY A 245 3.55 -5.85 -7.14
CA GLY A 245 2.61 -5.48 -6.07
C GLY A 245 2.81 -6.21 -4.74
N GLY A 246 3.86 -7.05 -4.61
CA GLY A 246 4.14 -7.83 -3.40
C GLY A 246 5.64 -7.92 -3.07
N GLU A 247 5.98 -8.14 -1.80
CA GLU A 247 7.34 -8.43 -1.33
C GLU A 247 7.36 -9.83 -0.71
N MET A 248 7.75 -10.85 -1.49
CA MET A 248 7.53 -12.26 -1.17
C MET A 248 8.24 -12.70 0.12
N ARG A 249 9.42 -12.14 0.45
CA ARG A 249 10.11 -12.48 1.70
C ARG A 249 9.31 -12.02 2.92
N TRP A 250 8.75 -10.82 2.89
CA TRP A 250 7.94 -10.27 3.98
C TRP A 250 6.54 -10.88 4.02
N ILE A 251 6.06 -11.42 2.91
CA ILE A 251 4.82 -12.20 2.84
C ILE A 251 5.00 -13.58 3.47
N PHE A 252 6.04 -14.33 3.09
CA PHE A 252 6.19 -15.75 3.46
C PHE A 252 7.02 -16.00 4.71
N ASP A 253 8.00 -15.16 5.00
CA ASP A 253 8.75 -15.29 6.24
C ASP A 253 8.07 -14.49 7.35
N ASP A 254 7.96 -15.12 8.52
CA ASP A 254 7.67 -14.48 9.80
C ASP A 254 8.85 -13.57 10.21
N TYR A 255 9.18 -12.57 9.38
CA TYR A 255 10.33 -11.68 9.53
C TYR A 255 10.08 -10.68 10.66
N GLY A 256 10.13 -11.17 11.89
CA GLY A 256 10.12 -10.40 13.12
C GLY A 256 8.82 -9.63 13.39
N SER A 257 8.51 -9.47 14.67
CA SER A 257 7.36 -8.71 15.20
C SER A 257 7.17 -7.29 14.62
N TRP A 258 8.21 -6.70 14.00
CA TRP A 258 8.16 -5.37 13.38
C TRP A 258 7.59 -5.38 11.94
N ASN A 259 7.95 -6.35 11.10
CA ASN A 259 7.51 -6.43 9.69
C ASN A 259 6.27 -7.31 9.52
N GLY A 260 6.17 -8.42 10.26
CA GLY A 260 5.10 -9.42 10.09
C GLY A 260 3.67 -8.92 10.38
N SER A 261 3.55 -7.69 10.87
CA SER A 261 2.28 -7.07 11.25
C SER A 261 1.87 -5.89 10.34
N ARG A 262 2.75 -5.44 9.44
CA ARG A 262 2.55 -4.32 8.52
C ARG A 262 2.20 -4.85 7.12
N THR A 263 0.94 -4.78 6.69
CA THR A 263 0.62 -5.18 5.30
C THR A 263 0.97 -4.09 4.29
N ASP A 264 0.99 -2.83 4.72
CA ASP A 264 1.25 -1.63 3.91
C ASP A 264 2.63 -1.64 3.25
N ILE A 265 3.58 -2.40 3.78
CA ILE A 265 4.91 -2.59 3.18
C ILE A 265 5.02 -3.92 2.41
N ARG A 266 4.07 -4.84 2.59
CA ARG A 266 4.10 -6.20 2.01
C ARG A 266 3.34 -6.27 0.70
N TYR A 267 2.30 -5.45 0.56
CA TYR A 267 1.39 -5.42 -0.56
C TYR A 267 1.17 -3.99 -1.00
N PHE A 268 1.11 -3.79 -2.30
CA PHE A 268 0.76 -2.52 -2.91
C PHE A 268 -0.75 -2.31 -2.84
N GLU A 269 -1.16 -1.08 -2.59
CA GLU A 269 -2.55 -0.66 -2.72
C GLU A 269 -2.63 0.42 -3.80
N GLY A 270 -3.40 0.17 -4.84
CA GLY A 270 -3.49 1.05 -6.00
C GLY A 270 -3.56 0.28 -7.30
N MET A 271 -3.28 0.98 -8.40
CA MET A 271 -3.31 0.41 -9.75
C MET A 271 -1.88 0.27 -10.30
N LEU A 272 -1.61 -0.85 -10.96
CA LEU A 272 -0.37 -1.13 -11.69
C LEU A 272 -0.69 -1.48 -13.14
N ASP A 273 0.12 -0.96 -14.05
CA ASP A 273 -0.10 -1.06 -15.49
C ASP A 273 1.27 -1.06 -16.22
N GLU A 274 1.36 -1.72 -17.37
CA GLU A 274 2.57 -1.86 -18.22
C GLU A 274 3.88 -2.13 -17.46
N VAL A 275 3.91 -3.15 -16.59
CA VAL A 275 5.14 -3.51 -15.87
C VAL A 275 6.08 -4.23 -16.83
N CYS A 276 7.24 -3.64 -17.11
CA CYS A 276 8.17 -4.15 -18.11
C CYS A 276 9.59 -4.33 -17.57
N VAL A 277 10.31 -5.29 -18.14
CA VAL A 277 11.76 -5.43 -18.01
C VAL A 277 12.40 -5.31 -19.39
N TRP A 278 13.50 -4.56 -19.46
CA TRP A 278 14.21 -4.23 -20.68
C TRP A 278 15.66 -4.71 -20.59
N ALA A 279 16.17 -5.33 -21.65
CA ALA A 279 17.57 -5.69 -21.80
C ALA A 279 18.32 -4.54 -22.49
N GLY A 280 19.41 -4.06 -21.86
CA GLY A 280 20.18 -2.92 -22.33
C GLY A 280 19.92 -1.62 -21.55
N GLU A 281 20.58 -0.56 -21.99
CA GLU A 281 20.44 0.78 -21.40
C GLU A 281 19.36 1.55 -22.16
N MET A 282 18.29 1.95 -21.49
CA MET A 282 17.22 2.74 -22.10
C MET A 282 17.76 4.09 -22.56
N GLN A 283 17.41 4.46 -23.78
CA GLN A 283 17.80 5.74 -24.36
C GLN A 283 16.84 6.86 -23.95
N PRO A 284 17.29 8.14 -23.97
CA PRO A 284 16.46 9.26 -23.57
C PRO A 284 15.11 9.35 -24.29
N HIS A 285 15.02 8.97 -25.56
CA HIS A 285 13.75 8.95 -26.28
C HIS A 285 12.80 7.87 -25.77
N GLN A 286 13.29 6.67 -25.42
CA GLN A 286 12.44 5.62 -24.85
C GLN A 286 11.86 6.04 -23.49
N ILE A 287 12.65 6.73 -22.67
CA ILE A 287 12.20 7.27 -21.38
C ILE A 287 11.16 8.37 -21.59
N ALA A 288 11.39 9.26 -22.57
CA ALA A 288 10.45 10.32 -22.91
C ALA A 288 9.13 9.77 -23.50
N GLU A 289 9.20 8.74 -24.34
CA GLU A 289 8.02 8.05 -24.90
C GLU A 289 7.19 7.41 -23.80
N LEU A 290 7.81 6.71 -22.84
CA LEU A 290 7.08 6.16 -21.69
C LEU A 290 6.45 7.27 -20.83
N ALA A 291 7.17 8.36 -20.60
CA ALA A 291 6.66 9.47 -19.78
C ALA A 291 5.50 10.21 -20.46
N ALA A 292 5.51 10.34 -21.79
CA ALA A 292 4.49 11.04 -22.56
C ALA A 292 3.12 10.34 -22.58
N VAL A 293 3.05 9.07 -22.14
CA VAL A 293 1.78 8.35 -21.97
C VAL A 293 1.02 8.84 -20.73
N VAL A 294 1.74 9.32 -19.71
CA VAL A 294 1.13 9.83 -18.48
C VAL A 294 0.62 11.24 -18.74
N PRO A 295 -0.70 11.49 -18.56
CA PRO A 295 -1.26 12.83 -18.63
C PRO A 295 -0.48 13.79 -17.74
N SER A 296 -0.25 15.00 -18.25
CA SER A 296 0.34 16.05 -17.43
C SER A 296 -0.55 16.27 -16.20
N VAL A 297 0.01 16.73 -15.08
CA VAL A 297 -0.77 17.04 -13.87
C VAL A 297 -1.87 18.08 -14.15
N SER A 298 -1.78 18.77 -15.29
CA SER A 298 -2.63 19.88 -15.72
C SER A 298 -3.50 19.53 -16.91
N ASP A 299 -3.32 18.35 -17.49
CA ASP A 299 -4.12 17.74 -18.54
C ASP A 299 -5.29 17.01 -17.88
N MET A 300 -6.39 17.73 -17.71
CA MET A 300 -7.62 17.29 -17.03
C MET A 300 -8.66 16.72 -17.99
N ASP A 301 -8.54 16.98 -19.30
CA ASP A 301 -9.41 16.34 -20.30
C ASP A 301 -8.77 15.11 -20.99
N TYR A 302 -7.56 14.76 -20.56
CA TYR A 302 -6.82 13.55 -20.93
C TYR A 302 -6.47 13.48 -22.41
N ASP A 303 -6.22 14.64 -23.04
CA ASP A 303 -5.86 14.73 -24.45
C ASP A 303 -4.34 14.85 -24.71
N LEU A 304 -3.54 14.80 -23.64
CA LEU A 304 -2.08 14.86 -23.61
C LEU A 304 -1.51 16.25 -23.93
N ASP A 305 -2.29 17.31 -23.84
CA ASP A 305 -1.79 18.68 -23.76
C ASP A 305 -2.37 19.47 -22.57
N THR A 306 -1.72 20.60 -22.24
CA THR A 306 -2.19 21.50 -21.17
C THR A 306 -2.66 22.80 -21.83
N ASP A 307 -3.96 22.97 -22.03
CA ASP A 307 -4.55 24.08 -22.75
C ASP A 307 -5.81 24.69 -22.08
N ALA A 308 -6.61 25.40 -22.87
CA ALA A 308 -7.81 26.07 -22.36
C ALA A 308 -8.99 25.11 -22.12
N ALA A 309 -8.96 23.91 -22.69
CA ALA A 309 -9.91 22.83 -22.46
C ALA A 309 -9.74 22.25 -21.07
N ASP A 310 -8.52 22.12 -20.54
CA ASP A 310 -8.27 21.77 -19.15
C ASP A 310 -8.83 22.79 -18.17
N LEU A 311 -8.57 24.08 -18.42
CA LEU A 311 -9.14 25.14 -17.60
C LEU A 311 -10.68 25.08 -17.62
N LYS A 312 -11.25 24.70 -18.75
CA LYS A 312 -12.70 24.55 -18.90
C LYS A 312 -13.19 23.33 -18.12
N THR A 313 -12.52 22.18 -18.18
CA THR A 313 -12.83 20.98 -17.37
C THR A 313 -12.74 21.30 -15.88
N PHE A 314 -11.65 21.94 -15.45
CA PHE A 314 -11.49 22.45 -14.09
C PHE A 314 -12.64 23.37 -13.67
N ALA A 315 -13.05 24.31 -14.54
CA ALA A 315 -14.12 25.24 -14.25
C ALA A 315 -15.51 24.57 -14.24
N GLU A 316 -15.75 23.58 -15.09
CA GLU A 316 -16.98 22.79 -15.14
C GLU A 316 -17.11 21.93 -13.87
N ASP A 317 -16.02 21.32 -13.41
CA ASP A 317 -15.98 20.51 -12.20
C ASP A 317 -16.00 21.35 -10.91
N TRP A 318 -15.32 22.51 -10.91
CA TRP A 318 -15.42 23.50 -9.82
C TRP A 318 -16.85 24.04 -9.67
N LEU A 319 -17.62 24.12 -10.77
CA LEU A 319 -19.04 24.50 -10.73
C LEU A 319 -19.97 23.34 -10.34
N MET A 320 -19.52 22.09 -10.46
CA MET A 320 -20.22 20.91 -9.95
C MET A 320 -19.91 20.62 -8.47
N ASP A 321 -18.88 21.26 -7.91
CA ASP A 321 -18.69 21.37 -6.45
C ASP A 321 -19.72 22.32 -5.81
N SER A 322 -20.99 21.90 -5.85
CA SER A 322 -21.87 22.20 -4.74
C SER A 322 -21.41 21.35 -3.55
N TYR A 323 -20.36 21.81 -2.86
CA TYR A 323 -19.96 21.28 -1.56
C TYR A 323 -21.15 21.37 -0.60
N THR A 324 -21.94 20.32 -0.57
CA THR A 324 -22.68 19.94 0.62
C THR A 324 -21.64 19.26 1.50
N PRO A 325 -21.39 19.74 2.74
CA PRO A 325 -20.53 19.02 3.68
C PRO A 325 -20.93 17.55 3.66
N VAL A 326 -19.99 16.67 3.31
CA VAL A 326 -20.24 15.24 3.18
C VAL A 326 -20.90 14.78 4.48
N GLN A 327 -22.15 14.30 4.38
CA GLN A 327 -22.78 13.61 5.50
C GLN A 327 -21.99 12.32 5.71
N ALA A 328 -21.61 12.03 6.96
CA ALA A 328 -21.04 10.76 7.36
C ALA A 328 -21.80 9.61 6.69
N SER A 329 -21.09 8.67 6.07
CA SER A 329 -21.68 7.42 5.63
C SER A 329 -22.15 6.67 6.89
N PRO A 330 -23.47 6.48 7.11
CA PRO A 330 -23.97 5.99 8.39
C PRO A 330 -23.97 4.46 8.35
N LEU A 331 -22.80 3.81 8.37
CA LEU A 331 -22.79 2.39 8.67
C LEU A 331 -23.08 2.23 10.17
N VAL A 332 -24.36 2.07 10.48
CA VAL A 332 -24.82 1.70 11.82
C VAL A 332 -24.56 0.21 12.00
N LEU A 333 -23.70 -0.13 12.95
CA LEU A 333 -23.39 -1.52 13.28
C LEU A 333 -24.54 -2.20 14.01
N GLU A 334 -25.27 -1.41 14.79
CA GLU A 334 -26.46 -1.83 15.52
C GLU A 334 -27.24 -0.57 15.93
N ASP A 335 -28.50 -0.49 15.50
CA ASP A 335 -29.44 0.60 15.82
C ASP A 335 -30.52 0.17 16.83
N MET A 336 -30.50 -1.10 17.26
CA MET A 336 -31.44 -1.68 18.23
C MET A 336 -32.91 -1.59 17.80
N GLU A 337 -33.18 -1.37 16.51
CA GLU A 337 -34.54 -1.26 15.94
C GLU A 337 -35.15 -2.63 15.64
N SER A 338 -36.48 -2.75 15.75
CA SER A 338 -37.30 -3.91 15.35
C SER A 338 -37.25 -5.18 16.23
N TYR A 339 -36.68 -5.13 17.42
CA TYR A 339 -36.65 -6.28 18.34
C TYR A 339 -38.00 -6.48 19.03
N THR A 340 -38.68 -7.59 18.70
CA THR A 340 -39.94 -7.99 19.34
C THR A 340 -39.77 -8.95 20.52
N SER A 341 -38.53 -9.41 20.76
CA SER A 341 -38.14 -10.29 21.87
C SER A 341 -36.70 -9.98 22.28
N ASP A 342 -36.35 -10.22 23.54
CA ASP A 342 -34.97 -10.14 24.02
C ASP A 342 -34.03 -10.94 23.09
N PRO A 343 -33.08 -10.28 22.39
CA PRO A 343 -32.20 -10.95 21.45
C PRO A 343 -31.28 -11.97 22.14
N ASN A 344 -31.14 -11.89 23.47
CA ASN A 344 -30.28 -12.74 24.26
C ASN A 344 -30.92 -13.11 25.61
N SER A 345 -31.82 -14.11 25.62
CA SER A 345 -31.78 -14.99 26.78
C SER A 345 -30.41 -15.69 26.73
N PHE A 346 -29.44 -15.17 27.47
CA PHE A 346 -28.09 -15.74 27.58
C PHE A 346 -28.15 -17.26 27.83
N LYS A 347 -29.21 -17.73 28.49
CA LYS A 347 -29.55 -19.13 28.67
C LYS A 347 -29.74 -19.91 27.35
N GLY A 348 -30.50 -19.40 26.39
CA GLY A 348 -30.76 -20.10 25.11
C GLY A 348 -29.55 -20.13 24.16
N TYR A 349 -28.74 -19.07 24.14
CA TYR A 349 -27.51 -19.01 23.32
C TYR A 349 -26.36 -19.82 23.94
N TRP A 350 -26.23 -19.78 25.27
CA TRP A 350 -25.29 -20.63 26.01
C TRP A 350 -25.66 -22.11 25.91
N GLU A 351 -26.93 -22.49 26.02
CA GLU A 351 -27.39 -23.89 25.85
C GLU A 351 -27.21 -24.41 24.41
N ALA A 352 -27.26 -23.54 23.38
CA ALA A 352 -27.00 -23.90 21.99
C ALA A 352 -25.50 -24.04 21.62
N LEU A 353 -24.61 -23.28 22.27
CA LEU A 353 -23.15 -23.35 22.06
C LEU A 353 -22.46 -24.38 22.97
N SER A 354 -23.01 -24.63 24.16
CA SER A 354 -22.49 -25.62 25.11
C SER A 354 -23.04 -27.04 24.87
N SER A 355 -23.93 -27.25 23.89
CA SER A 355 -24.29 -28.57 23.41
C SER A 355 -23.15 -29.18 22.57
N GLY A 356 -22.02 -29.49 23.23
CA GLY A 356 -20.91 -30.23 22.63
C GLY A 356 -19.51 -29.68 22.91
N VAL A 357 -19.36 -28.47 23.45
CA VAL A 357 -18.05 -27.86 23.72
C VAL A 357 -17.84 -27.72 25.24
N SER A 358 -16.82 -28.37 25.78
CA SER A 358 -16.47 -28.28 27.20
C SER A 358 -15.84 -26.91 27.51
N LEU A 359 -16.04 -26.42 28.74
CA LEU A 359 -15.37 -25.22 29.30
C LEU A 359 -13.83 -25.27 29.16
N GLU A 360 -13.27 -26.47 29.03
CA GLU A 360 -11.85 -26.73 28.82
C GLU A 360 -11.38 -26.36 27.41
N ASN A 361 -12.25 -26.49 26.39
CA ASN A 361 -11.94 -26.15 24.99
C ASN A 361 -12.00 -24.64 24.71
N VAL A 362 -12.78 -23.89 25.48
CA VAL A 362 -12.92 -22.42 25.31
C VAL A 362 -11.78 -21.67 26.03
N TYR A 363 -11.23 -22.24 27.11
CA TYR A 363 -10.29 -21.52 27.98
C TYR A 363 -8.94 -22.21 28.19
N GLY A 364 -8.72 -23.42 27.65
CA GLY A 364 -7.46 -24.17 27.70
C GLY A 364 -7.02 -24.65 29.10
N ASN A 365 -7.52 -24.04 30.17
CA ASN A 365 -7.31 -24.41 31.56
C ASN A 365 -8.47 -23.92 32.42
N VAL A 366 -9.25 -24.85 32.99
CA VAL A 366 -10.44 -24.57 33.81
C VAL A 366 -10.10 -23.75 35.08
N ALA A 367 -8.85 -23.75 35.52
CA ALA A 367 -8.40 -22.98 36.69
C ALA A 367 -8.20 -21.47 36.42
N THR A 368 -8.10 -21.05 35.15
CA THR A 368 -7.90 -19.65 34.73
C THR A 368 -9.02 -19.10 33.85
N ALA A 369 -10.03 -19.93 33.52
CA ALA A 369 -11.27 -19.45 32.94
C ALA A 369 -11.93 -18.42 33.90
N PRO A 370 -12.54 -17.33 33.41
CA PRO A 370 -13.39 -16.47 34.22
C PRO A 370 -14.60 -17.30 34.65
N THR A 371 -14.44 -18.03 35.74
CA THR A 371 -15.55 -18.63 36.46
C THR A 371 -16.35 -17.51 37.10
N SER A 372 -17.53 -17.81 37.66
CA SER A 372 -18.33 -16.91 38.52
C SER A 372 -17.55 -16.33 39.74
N ALA A 373 -16.24 -16.55 39.84
CA ALA A 373 -15.33 -16.08 40.85
C ALA A 373 -14.63 -14.73 40.53
N THR A 374 -14.59 -14.25 39.29
CA THR A 374 -13.82 -13.03 38.91
C THR A 374 -14.60 -11.93 38.19
N VAL A 375 -15.80 -12.21 37.69
CA VAL A 375 -16.66 -11.26 36.97
C VAL A 375 -18.03 -11.15 37.67
N GLY A 376 -18.58 -9.94 37.74
CA GLY A 376 -19.95 -9.67 38.21
C GLY A 376 -21.02 -10.23 37.28
N VAL A 377 -22.28 -10.14 37.70
CA VAL A 377 -23.43 -10.52 36.86
C VAL A 377 -23.82 -9.36 35.97
N SER A 378 -24.16 -9.65 34.72
CA SER A 378 -24.76 -8.68 33.83
C SER A 378 -25.94 -9.29 33.09
N VAL A 379 -26.95 -8.47 32.79
CA VAL A 379 -28.19 -8.87 32.12
C VAL A 379 -28.52 -7.82 31.07
N ASN A 380 -28.96 -8.27 29.90
CA ASN A 380 -29.44 -7.38 28.85
C ASN A 380 -30.95 -7.53 28.68
N SER A 381 -31.58 -6.47 28.23
CA SER A 381 -32.94 -6.49 27.72
C SER A 381 -33.13 -5.39 26.70
N ILE A 382 -34.16 -5.47 25.87
CA ILE A 382 -34.58 -4.36 25.01
C ILE A 382 -35.76 -3.67 25.69
N GLU A 383 -35.67 -2.36 25.84
CA GLU A 383 -36.74 -1.53 26.39
C GLU A 383 -37.11 -0.43 25.39
N ASN A 384 -38.39 -0.03 25.39
CA ASN A 384 -38.80 1.16 24.66
C ASN A 384 -38.34 2.39 25.45
N ASP A 385 -37.65 3.29 24.77
CA ASP A 385 -37.18 4.56 25.34
C ASP A 385 -37.55 5.69 24.39
N SER A 386 -38.54 6.48 24.79
CA SER A 386 -39.00 7.64 23.99
C SER A 386 -37.94 8.73 23.87
N ASP A 387 -36.92 8.70 24.73
CA ASP A 387 -35.85 9.68 24.76
C ASP A 387 -34.61 9.22 23.97
N GLY A 388 -34.58 7.96 23.51
CA GLY A 388 -33.53 7.39 22.64
C GLY A 388 -33.70 7.81 21.18
N LEU A 389 -32.65 7.64 20.37
CA LEU A 389 -32.70 8.01 18.94
C LEU A 389 -33.67 7.11 18.14
N TYR A 390 -33.72 5.83 18.50
CA TYR A 390 -34.38 4.75 17.75
C TYR A 390 -35.60 4.15 18.47
N GLY A 391 -36.16 4.81 19.48
CA GLY A 391 -37.38 4.37 20.20
C GLY A 391 -37.28 3.05 20.99
N GLN A 392 -36.34 2.18 20.66
CA GLN A 392 -35.89 0.98 21.38
C GLN A 392 -34.41 1.12 21.71
N VAL A 393 -34.01 0.59 22.88
CA VAL A 393 -32.62 0.64 23.35
C VAL A 393 -32.22 -0.67 24.01
N LEU A 394 -30.93 -0.97 23.96
CA LEU A 394 -30.33 -2.01 24.77
C LEU A 394 -30.16 -1.51 26.19
N ARG A 395 -30.90 -2.12 27.11
CA ARG A 395 -30.68 -1.99 28.55
C ARG A 395 -29.65 -3.01 29.01
N TRP A 396 -28.55 -2.53 29.57
CA TRP A 396 -27.54 -3.34 30.22
C TRP A 396 -27.53 -3.08 31.73
N ASP A 397 -28.04 -4.04 32.49
CA ASP A 397 -27.98 -4.05 33.95
C ASP A 397 -26.73 -4.80 34.40
N TYR A 398 -25.99 -4.21 35.34
CA TYR A 398 -24.83 -4.85 35.94
C TYR A 398 -24.96 -4.90 37.47
N ASP A 399 -24.49 -6.00 38.03
CA ASP A 399 -24.29 -6.21 39.45
C ASP A 399 -22.88 -6.75 39.65
N LEU A 400 -22.02 -5.91 40.22
CA LEU A 400 -20.61 -6.16 40.44
C LEU A 400 -20.34 -6.26 41.95
N PRO A 401 -20.30 -7.46 42.53
CA PRO A 401 -19.99 -7.66 43.93
C PRO A 401 -18.60 -7.14 44.32
N ALA A 402 -18.40 -6.79 45.59
CA ALA A 402 -17.16 -6.19 46.08
C ALA A 402 -15.91 -7.08 45.93
N ASP A 403 -16.08 -8.40 45.77
CA ASP A 403 -15.02 -9.38 45.55
C ASP A 403 -14.70 -9.60 44.06
N LYS A 404 -15.34 -8.86 43.16
CA LYS A 404 -15.17 -8.93 41.70
C LYS A 404 -14.58 -7.64 41.15
N ALA A 405 -13.81 -7.74 40.07
CA ALA A 405 -13.10 -6.60 39.49
C ALA A 405 -13.85 -5.95 38.33
N ASN A 406 -14.62 -6.72 37.56
CA ASN A 406 -15.32 -6.24 36.36
C ASN A 406 -16.70 -6.90 36.21
N ALA A 407 -17.66 -6.16 35.66
CA ALA A 407 -18.86 -6.71 35.05
C ALA A 407 -18.80 -6.40 33.56
N ILE A 408 -18.93 -7.40 32.70
CA ILE A 408 -18.75 -7.26 31.25
C ILE A 408 -19.93 -7.84 30.48
N GLN A 409 -20.14 -7.31 29.28
CA GLN A 409 -20.98 -7.90 28.26
C GLN A 409 -20.24 -7.84 26.92
N ARG A 410 -20.26 -8.96 26.19
CA ARG A 410 -19.58 -9.12 24.90
C ARG A 410 -20.60 -9.24 23.78
N PHE A 411 -20.31 -8.65 22.64
CA PHE A 411 -21.13 -8.69 21.43
C PHE A 411 -20.27 -9.15 20.26
N TRP A 412 -20.73 -10.20 19.59
CA TRP A 412 -20.02 -10.83 18.48
C TRP A 412 -20.70 -10.42 17.19
N LEU A 413 -19.92 -9.97 16.21
CA LEU A 413 -20.43 -9.66 14.88
C LEU A 413 -20.66 -10.98 14.14
N ARG A 414 -21.93 -11.30 13.81
CA ARG A 414 -22.36 -12.66 13.44
C ARG A 414 -21.80 -13.19 12.12
N ASP A 415 -21.60 -12.35 11.10
CA ASP A 415 -21.47 -12.86 9.73
C ASP A 415 -20.30 -12.31 8.90
N ARG A 416 -19.54 -11.30 9.34
CA ARG A 416 -18.39 -10.77 8.59
C ARG A 416 -17.32 -10.16 9.50
N ARG A 417 -16.04 -10.30 9.10
CA ARG A 417 -14.97 -9.41 9.57
C ARG A 417 -15.26 -8.03 8.99
N LEU A 418 -15.28 -7.03 9.86
CA LEU A 418 -15.49 -5.65 9.43
C LEU A 418 -14.14 -4.95 9.37
N ASP A 419 -13.74 -4.56 8.16
CA ASP A 419 -12.50 -3.84 7.94
C ASP A 419 -12.65 -2.39 8.43
N LEU A 420 -11.98 -2.08 9.53
CA LEU A 420 -11.92 -0.76 10.13
C LEU A 420 -10.99 0.20 9.37
N ALA A 421 -10.19 -0.28 8.40
CA ALA A 421 -9.35 0.59 7.59
C ALA A 421 -10.15 1.52 6.67
N ALA A 422 -11.43 1.22 6.44
CA ALA A 422 -12.36 2.03 5.65
C ALA A 422 -13.14 3.06 6.48
N TYR A 423 -12.72 3.34 7.72
CA TYR A 423 -13.43 4.25 8.63
C TYR A 423 -12.44 5.05 9.49
N ASP A 424 -12.80 6.29 9.79
CA ASP A 424 -11.98 7.21 10.58
C ASP A 424 -12.30 7.20 12.07
N GLN A 425 -13.55 6.88 12.44
CA GLN A 425 -14.00 7.03 13.81
C GLN A 425 -15.06 5.98 14.14
N ILE A 426 -15.07 5.53 15.39
CA ILE A 426 -16.16 4.75 15.95
C ILE A 426 -16.82 5.52 17.08
N SER A 427 -18.15 5.41 17.15
CA SER A 427 -18.95 6.01 18.21
C SER A 427 -19.90 5.00 18.85
N ILE A 428 -20.16 5.20 20.13
CA ILE A 428 -21.22 4.53 20.88
C ILE A 428 -21.99 5.57 21.67
N ARG A 429 -23.32 5.49 21.63
CA ARG A 429 -24.18 6.41 22.39
C ARG A 429 -24.76 5.69 23.59
N VAL A 430 -24.51 6.27 24.78
CA VAL A 430 -24.83 5.65 26.06
C VAL A 430 -25.58 6.61 26.98
N LYS A 431 -26.44 6.07 27.84
CA LYS A 431 -27.10 6.81 28.93
C LYS A 431 -26.95 6.07 30.24
N LYS A 432 -26.33 6.71 31.23
CA LYS A 432 -26.23 6.18 32.60
C LYS A 432 -27.50 6.53 33.38
N LEU A 433 -28.25 5.54 33.85
CA LEU A 433 -29.42 5.82 34.69
C LEU A 433 -29.03 6.31 36.08
N ALA A 434 -29.83 7.22 36.65
CA ALA A 434 -29.63 7.68 38.02
C ALA A 434 -29.57 6.51 39.03
N GLY A 435 -28.61 6.56 39.94
CA GLY A 435 -28.34 5.50 40.91
C GLY A 435 -27.31 4.46 40.46
N SER A 436 -26.88 4.49 39.19
CA SER A 436 -25.81 3.62 38.69
C SER A 436 -24.45 4.02 39.26
N THR A 437 -23.71 3.03 39.77
CA THR A 437 -22.42 3.22 40.46
C THR A 437 -21.30 2.40 39.81
N GLY A 438 -20.06 2.86 39.91
CA GLY A 438 -18.90 2.23 39.25
C GLY A 438 -17.74 3.20 39.15
N ASP A 439 -16.56 2.71 38.78
CA ASP A 439 -15.37 3.57 38.65
C ASP A 439 -15.21 4.05 37.20
N ARG A 440 -15.17 3.14 36.24
CA ARG A 440 -15.07 3.47 34.81
C ARG A 440 -15.99 2.62 33.96
N PHE A 441 -16.60 3.26 32.98
CA PHE A 441 -17.20 2.59 31.83
C PHE A 441 -16.13 2.43 30.76
N TYR A 442 -16.11 1.26 30.13
CA TYR A 442 -15.27 1.02 28.97
C TYR A 442 -16.05 0.33 27.87
N PHE A 443 -15.73 0.70 26.64
CA PHE A 443 -16.14 0.05 25.42
C PHE A 443 -14.90 -0.34 24.65
N ASP A 444 -14.77 -1.64 24.43
CA ASP A 444 -13.55 -2.30 24.02
C ASP A 444 -13.73 -2.97 22.67
N PHE A 445 -12.67 -2.91 21.88
CA PHE A 445 -12.62 -3.46 20.53
C PHE A 445 -11.57 -4.57 20.45
N HIS A 446 -11.99 -5.69 19.87
CA HIS A 446 -11.16 -6.88 19.75
C HIS A 446 -10.94 -7.23 18.28
N ASP A 447 -9.67 -7.46 17.93
CA ASP A 447 -9.31 -8.07 16.67
C ASP A 447 -9.47 -9.60 16.73
N GLY A 448 -9.75 -10.22 15.58
CA GLY A 448 -9.97 -11.66 15.48
C GLY A 448 -8.69 -12.52 15.50
N ARG A 449 -7.51 -11.97 15.83
CA ARG A 449 -6.22 -12.69 15.74
C ARG A 449 -6.05 -13.75 16.84
N GLY A 450 -6.85 -14.80 16.79
CA GLY A 450 -6.77 -15.93 17.73
C GLY A 450 -7.79 -17.04 17.50
N MET A 451 -8.75 -16.86 16.57
CA MET A 451 -9.55 -17.97 16.06
C MET A 451 -9.04 -18.35 14.69
N THR A 452 -8.47 -19.55 14.60
CA THR A 452 -8.03 -20.12 13.33
C THR A 452 -9.23 -20.39 12.42
N ASP A 453 -9.00 -20.13 11.14
CA ASP A 453 -9.50 -20.92 10.02
C ASP A 453 -9.70 -22.39 10.45
N PRO A 454 -10.85 -23.03 10.18
CA PRO A 454 -11.10 -24.42 10.52
C PRO A 454 -10.02 -25.42 10.06
N GLU A 455 -9.09 -25.04 9.17
CA GLU A 455 -7.98 -25.88 8.72
C GLU A 455 -6.70 -25.84 9.60
N GLN A 456 -6.52 -24.90 10.55
CA GLN A 456 -5.21 -24.68 11.19
C GLN A 456 -5.13 -24.66 12.74
N GLY A 457 -6.05 -25.28 13.48
CA GLY A 457 -5.81 -25.64 14.91
C GLY A 457 -5.72 -24.49 15.93
N ILE A 458 -6.21 -24.72 17.15
CA ILE A 458 -6.57 -23.67 18.12
C ILE A 458 -5.35 -23.19 18.94
N TYR A 459 -5.12 -21.87 19.03
CA TYR A 459 -4.23 -21.24 20.05
C TYR A 459 -4.99 -20.16 20.85
N PRO A 460 -5.36 -20.41 22.13
CA PRO A 460 -6.33 -19.60 22.88
C PRO A 460 -5.78 -18.35 23.60
N TRP A 461 -4.59 -17.85 23.27
CA TRP A 461 -3.90 -16.83 24.09
C TRP A 461 -3.76 -15.43 23.47
N VAL A 462 -4.48 -15.07 22.40
CA VAL A 462 -4.35 -13.72 21.80
C VAL A 462 -5.70 -13.15 21.36
N LEU A 463 -6.68 -13.03 22.25
CA LEU A 463 -7.64 -11.91 22.14
C LEU A 463 -6.97 -10.71 22.80
N ALA A 464 -6.03 -10.09 22.09
CA ALA A 464 -5.40 -8.87 22.57
C ALA A 464 -6.39 -7.72 22.34
N TRP A 465 -6.81 -7.06 23.42
CA TRP A 465 -7.56 -5.81 23.36
C TRP A 465 -6.73 -4.79 22.56
N GLN A 466 -7.23 -4.34 21.42
CA GLN A 466 -6.47 -3.50 20.49
C GLN A 466 -6.86 -2.02 20.58
N GLY A 467 -8.02 -1.71 21.16
CA GLY A 467 -8.53 -0.34 21.29
C GLY A 467 -9.63 -0.25 22.34
N ARG A 468 -9.74 0.92 22.99
CA ARG A 468 -10.67 1.18 24.10
C ARG A 468 -11.14 2.63 24.11
N ILE A 469 -12.44 2.83 24.21
CA ILE A 469 -13.07 4.05 24.75
C ILE A 469 -13.21 3.84 26.27
N ILE A 470 -12.67 4.75 27.08
CA ILE A 470 -12.75 4.68 28.54
C ILE A 470 -13.11 6.03 29.12
N MET A 471 -14.02 6.03 30.09
CA MET A 471 -14.50 7.23 30.75
C MET A 471 -14.74 6.96 32.23
N GLY A 472 -14.51 7.95 33.10
CA GLY A 472 -14.95 7.88 34.49
C GLY A 472 -16.46 7.76 34.53
N LEU A 473 -17.02 6.78 35.26
CA LEU A 473 -18.48 6.65 35.29
C LEU A 473 -19.14 7.89 35.93
N ASP A 474 -18.41 8.60 36.79
CA ASP A 474 -18.79 9.90 37.37
C ASP A 474 -18.82 11.04 36.35
N GLU A 475 -18.05 10.94 35.26
CA GLU A 475 -18.01 11.91 34.16
C GLU A 475 -19.23 11.79 33.24
N LEU A 476 -19.89 10.62 33.21
CA LEU A 476 -21.16 10.46 32.51
C LEU A 476 -22.30 11.13 33.31
N PRO A 477 -23.01 12.14 32.76
CA PRO A 477 -24.21 12.69 33.39
C PRO A 477 -25.29 11.61 33.56
N ALA A 478 -26.02 11.69 34.68
CA ALA A 478 -27.15 10.79 34.91
C ALA A 478 -28.34 11.18 34.04
N ASP A 479 -29.03 10.18 33.50
CA ASP A 479 -30.24 10.30 32.68
C ASP A 479 -30.10 11.20 31.44
N GLN A 480 -28.88 11.30 30.90
CA GLN A 480 -28.60 12.02 29.66
C GLN A 480 -27.85 11.11 28.68
N TRP A 481 -28.22 11.19 27.41
CA TRP A 481 -27.50 10.52 26.33
C TRP A 481 -26.19 11.25 26.04
N VAL A 482 -25.12 10.47 25.92
CA VAL A 482 -23.77 10.93 25.60
C VAL A 482 -23.20 10.04 24.50
N THR A 483 -22.71 10.67 23.44
CA THR A 483 -21.94 9.98 22.41
C THR A 483 -20.48 9.95 22.82
N LEU A 484 -19.89 8.76 22.83
CA LEU A 484 -18.49 8.52 23.10
C LEU A 484 -17.82 8.10 21.80
N GLU A 485 -16.68 8.70 21.48
CA GLU A 485 -16.02 8.56 20.17
C GLU A 485 -14.53 8.25 20.33
N ALA A 486 -13.96 7.58 19.33
CA ALA A 486 -12.52 7.37 19.20
C ALA A 486 -12.07 7.26 17.73
N ASP A 487 -10.92 7.87 17.43
CA ASP A 487 -10.32 7.90 16.10
C ASP A 487 -9.65 6.55 15.72
N ILE A 488 -9.73 6.19 14.46
CA ILE A 488 -9.16 5.02 13.79
C ILE A 488 -8.18 5.52 12.71
N PRO A 489 -6.91 5.07 12.67
CA PRO A 489 -6.18 4.29 13.66
C PRO A 489 -5.40 5.20 14.63
N GLY A 490 -5.83 5.33 15.88
CA GLY A 490 -4.93 5.84 16.92
C GLY A 490 -5.49 6.72 18.04
N GLY A 491 -6.81 6.96 18.09
CA GLY A 491 -7.46 7.63 19.22
C GLY A 491 -7.58 6.77 20.48
N PHE A 492 -7.17 5.50 20.40
CA PHE A 492 -7.33 4.53 21.49
C PHE A 492 -6.24 4.63 22.57
N ASN A 493 -6.67 4.53 23.82
CA ASN A 493 -5.79 4.59 25.00
C ASN A 493 -5.24 3.20 25.34
N SER A 494 -4.47 2.59 24.44
CA SER A 494 -3.92 1.24 24.59
C SER A 494 -2.39 1.27 24.65
N GLY A 495 -1.80 0.90 25.79
CA GLY A 495 -0.35 0.73 25.95
C GLY A 495 0.24 -0.46 25.16
N ARG A 496 -0.32 -0.82 24.01
CA ARG A 496 0.10 -1.89 23.09
C ARG A 496 -0.01 -1.39 21.63
N PRO A 497 0.85 -1.87 20.71
CA PRO A 497 1.01 -1.28 19.38
C PRO A 497 -0.27 -1.37 18.55
N LYS A 498 -0.67 -0.20 18.05
CA LYS A 498 -1.85 0.18 17.26
C LYS A 498 -2.10 -0.72 16.02
N GLN A 499 -3.01 -1.70 16.06
CA GLN A 499 -3.42 -2.47 14.87
C GLN A 499 -4.84 -3.06 14.94
N LEU A 500 -5.87 -2.25 15.24
CA LEU A 500 -7.24 -2.65 14.90
C LEU A 500 -7.43 -2.49 13.40
N ARG A 501 -7.58 -3.62 12.70
CA ARG A 501 -7.91 -3.68 11.28
C ARG A 501 -9.22 -4.41 11.05
N ASP A 502 -9.40 -5.57 11.66
CA ASP A 502 -10.68 -6.29 11.59
C ASP A 502 -11.42 -6.21 12.94
N LEU A 503 -12.58 -5.56 12.97
CA LEU A 503 -13.47 -5.61 14.13
C LEU A 503 -14.23 -6.94 14.14
N TYR A 504 -14.14 -7.66 15.26
CA TYR A 504 -14.77 -8.98 15.41
C TYR A 504 -15.70 -9.06 16.62
N GLU A 505 -15.25 -8.53 17.74
CA GLU A 505 -15.99 -8.49 18.99
C GLU A 505 -15.89 -7.10 19.59
N VAL A 506 -17.00 -6.62 20.15
CA VAL A 506 -17.05 -5.45 21.01
C VAL A 506 -17.47 -5.84 22.42
N THR A 507 -16.88 -5.20 23.42
CA THR A 507 -17.17 -5.47 24.83
C THR A 507 -17.52 -4.18 25.54
N ILE A 508 -18.64 -4.16 26.28
CA ILE A 508 -18.90 -3.13 27.28
C ILE A 508 -18.53 -3.64 28.67
N GLY A 509 -18.08 -2.76 29.54
CA GLY A 509 -17.80 -3.15 30.91
C GLY A 509 -17.74 -2.01 31.91
N ILE A 510 -17.90 -2.40 33.18
CA ILE A 510 -17.71 -1.55 34.35
C ILE A 510 -16.66 -2.20 35.24
N ASN A 511 -15.68 -1.41 35.67
CA ASN A 511 -14.71 -1.86 36.67
C ASN A 511 -15.04 -1.31 38.07
N SER A 512 -14.59 -2.04 39.09
CA SER A 512 -14.61 -1.57 40.48
C SER A 512 -13.43 -2.13 41.26
N ALA A 513 -12.79 -1.31 42.09
CA ALA A 513 -11.79 -1.77 43.05
C ALA A 513 -12.41 -1.98 44.45
N GLY A 514 -12.84 -3.22 44.75
CA GLY A 514 -13.14 -3.65 46.13
C GLY A 514 -14.45 -3.13 46.74
N VAL A 515 -15.35 -2.55 45.93
CA VAL A 515 -16.66 -2.02 46.34
C VAL A 515 -17.75 -2.62 45.47
N ALA A 516 -18.86 -3.02 46.08
CA ALA A 516 -20.02 -3.52 45.33
C ALA A 516 -20.65 -2.38 44.53
N ARG A 517 -20.90 -2.61 43.25
CA ARG A 517 -21.48 -1.65 42.31
C ARG A 517 -22.67 -2.28 41.62
N THR A 518 -23.70 -1.49 41.39
CA THR A 518 -24.80 -1.89 40.52
C THR A 518 -25.29 -0.67 39.77
N GLY A 519 -25.91 -0.90 38.63
CA GLY A 519 -26.46 0.15 37.81
C GLY A 519 -26.98 -0.37 36.49
N THR A 520 -27.38 0.59 35.69
CA THR A 520 -27.96 0.38 34.37
C THR A 520 -27.35 1.40 33.41
N ILE A 521 -26.84 0.89 32.29
CA ILE A 521 -26.48 1.70 31.13
C ILE A 521 -27.45 1.34 30.01
N LEU A 522 -28.00 2.36 29.35
CA LEU A 522 -28.73 2.18 28.10
C LEU A 522 -27.81 2.50 26.93
N ILE A 523 -27.95 1.76 25.84
CA ILE A 523 -27.20 1.93 24.59
C ILE A 523 -28.22 1.93 23.46
N ASP A 524 -28.21 2.96 22.63
CA ASP A 524 -29.15 3.06 21.51
C ASP A 524 -28.49 2.95 20.14
N GLU A 525 -27.20 3.30 20.01
CA GLU A 525 -26.49 3.12 18.74
C GLU A 525 -24.99 2.85 18.88
N ILE A 526 -24.47 2.07 17.93
CA ILE A 526 -23.04 1.91 17.66
C ILE A 526 -22.82 2.17 16.18
N VAL A 527 -21.97 3.15 15.85
CA VAL A 527 -21.80 3.65 14.48
C VAL A 527 -20.31 3.73 14.14
N LEU A 528 -19.95 3.30 12.94
CA LEU A 528 -18.69 3.65 12.30
C LEU A 528 -18.90 4.86 11.41
N HIS A 529 -18.03 5.85 11.59
CA HIS A 529 -18.00 7.06 10.79
C HIS A 529 -16.81 7.01 9.85
N ASP A 530 -17.12 7.30 8.60
CA ASP A 530 -16.16 7.70 7.59
C ASP A 530 -16.38 9.19 7.33
N SER A 531 -15.42 10.02 7.73
CA SER A 531 -15.51 11.48 7.83
C SER A 531 -14.51 12.20 6.92
N THR A 532 -13.55 11.46 6.38
CA THR A 532 -12.59 11.86 5.36
C THR A 532 -13.05 11.28 4.02
N ALA A 533 -12.80 12.01 2.95
CA ALA A 533 -13.14 11.49 1.63
C ALA A 533 -12.13 10.41 1.25
N ASP A 534 -12.49 9.14 1.43
CA ASP A 534 -11.75 8.03 0.83
C ASP A 534 -12.03 8.01 -0.67
N CYS A 535 -11.19 8.71 -1.43
CA CYS A 535 -11.19 8.79 -2.89
C CYS A 535 -11.13 7.39 -3.59
N PHE A 536 -10.95 6.30 -2.83
CA PHE A 536 -10.85 4.93 -3.33
C PHE A 536 -12.19 4.20 -3.53
N LEU A 537 -13.27 4.53 -2.79
CA LEU A 537 -14.46 3.66 -2.74
C LEU A 537 -15.77 4.26 -3.30
N THR A 538 -15.91 5.58 -3.42
CA THR A 538 -17.23 6.17 -3.73
C THR A 538 -17.32 7.11 -4.92
N VAL A 539 -16.25 7.78 -5.35
CA VAL A 539 -16.42 8.88 -6.32
C VAL A 539 -15.91 8.56 -7.73
N GLY A 540 -15.05 7.55 -7.91
CA GLY A 540 -14.26 7.54 -9.13
C GLY A 540 -13.40 8.80 -9.19
N GLU A 541 -12.77 9.05 -10.33
CA GLU A 541 -11.82 10.14 -10.55
C GLU A 541 -12.25 11.47 -9.88
N LEU A 542 -11.32 12.11 -9.15
CA LEU A 542 -11.37 13.55 -8.90
C LEU A 542 -10.23 14.21 -9.71
N PRO A 543 -10.34 14.31 -11.05
CA PRO A 543 -9.31 14.92 -11.88
C PRO A 543 -8.83 16.32 -11.43
N PRO A 544 -9.69 17.19 -10.85
CA PRO A 544 -9.26 18.55 -10.46
C PRO A 544 -8.56 18.68 -9.10
N ASP A 545 -8.38 17.60 -8.32
CA ASP A 545 -7.66 17.62 -7.04
C ASP A 545 -6.15 17.45 -7.29
N MET A 546 -5.48 18.56 -7.58
CA MET A 546 -4.09 18.58 -8.05
C MET A 546 -3.07 18.42 -6.92
N ASP A 547 -3.44 18.74 -5.68
CA ASP A 547 -2.59 18.56 -4.50
C ASP A 547 -2.86 17.25 -3.73
N GLY A 548 -3.85 16.46 -4.16
CA GLY A 548 -4.14 15.13 -3.65
C GLY A 548 -4.74 15.14 -2.24
N ASN A 549 -5.43 16.21 -1.86
CA ASN A 549 -6.03 16.39 -0.55
C ASN A 549 -7.53 16.02 -0.50
N CYS A 550 -8.07 15.50 -1.61
CA CYS A 550 -9.47 15.17 -1.86
C CYS A 550 -10.43 16.39 -1.79
N LEU A 551 -9.96 17.61 -2.09
CA LEU A 551 -10.75 18.85 -2.20
C LEU A 551 -10.36 19.66 -3.44
N VAL A 552 -11.29 19.88 -4.37
CA VAL A 552 -11.08 20.80 -5.51
C VAL A 552 -11.25 22.25 -5.07
N ASN A 553 -10.17 23.01 -5.00
CA ASN A 553 -10.19 24.37 -4.46
C ASN A 553 -9.22 25.35 -5.17
N LEU A 554 -9.07 26.55 -4.59
CA LEU A 554 -8.18 27.60 -5.11
C LEU A 554 -6.70 27.21 -5.13
N SER A 555 -6.29 26.25 -4.31
CA SER A 555 -4.94 25.70 -4.28
C SER A 555 -4.68 24.88 -5.54
N ASP A 556 -5.63 24.04 -5.94
CA ASP A 556 -5.58 23.27 -7.19
C ASP A 556 -5.55 24.20 -8.40
N PHE A 557 -6.41 25.23 -8.41
CA PHE A 557 -6.38 26.26 -9.46
C PHE A 557 -5.00 26.94 -9.57
N ALA A 558 -4.34 27.18 -8.44
CA ALA A 558 -3.02 27.81 -8.44
C ALA A 558 -1.95 26.88 -9.04
N ILE A 559 -2.06 25.56 -8.81
CA ILE A 559 -1.17 24.55 -9.41
C ILE A 559 -1.40 24.49 -10.92
N LEU A 560 -2.66 24.45 -11.38
CA LEU A 560 -3.02 24.49 -12.80
C LEU A 560 -2.43 25.72 -13.49
N ALA A 561 -2.65 26.89 -12.91
CA ALA A 561 -2.18 28.16 -13.47
C ALA A 561 -0.64 28.23 -13.51
N GLU A 562 0.05 27.69 -12.50
CA GLU A 562 1.50 27.64 -12.47
C GLU A 562 2.06 26.72 -13.57
N ASN A 563 1.48 25.55 -13.77
CA ASN A 563 1.92 24.60 -14.78
C ASN A 563 1.65 25.12 -16.19
N TRP A 564 0.48 25.73 -16.43
CA TRP A 564 0.16 26.36 -17.71
C TRP A 564 1.17 27.48 -18.07
N LEU A 565 1.56 28.30 -17.08
CA LEU A 565 2.58 29.34 -17.29
C LEU A 565 3.98 28.78 -17.59
N ARG A 566 4.26 27.53 -17.19
CA ARG A 566 5.52 26.84 -17.44
C ARG A 566 5.53 26.06 -18.76
N GLY A 567 4.40 25.92 -19.43
CA GLY A 567 4.26 25.09 -20.63
C GLY A 567 4.50 23.61 -20.33
N LEU A 568 4.07 23.18 -19.14
CA LEU A 568 4.14 21.80 -18.64
C LEU A 568 2.82 21.09 -18.86
#